data_AF-A0A8H7T6Z1-F1
#
_entry.id   AF-A0A8H7T6Z1-F1
#
_cell.length_a   1.000
_cell.length_b   1.000
_cell.length_c   1.000
_cell.angle_alpha   90.00
_cell.angle_beta   90.00
_cell.angle_gamma   90.00
#
_symmetry.space_group_name_H-M   'P 1'
#
loop_
_entity.id
_entity.type
_entity.pdbx_description
1 polymer ?
#
loop_
_entity_poly.entity_id
_entity_poly.type
_entity_poly.pdbx_seq_one_letter_code
_entity_poly.pdbx_strand_id
1 'polypeptide(L)'
;MMGDEEIPLPNKEYTIPGTGHTYAYIYHPAKEDEGSNEGGKKKKATLLWLHGFPSTSAEWRNQIPYFLSLGYGILAPDLLGYGGTSKPLDINAYVGKSMAAEITAILDHEGVDGDVVGIAHDWGTYLLSRLSTFHGDRFTKLVFMSVPFGRPGVKGDVHAINEKTKKLGYEQLGYQVWFAEEEAGNIISQHWEPFFNLVYPSNPQIWTTSFAPLGSLKRFLLANTEESSKHILAPWISTEAKDHHRQMFVGEIGEGGGYDAPLMWYKRGMKSLGWEEEREMLDRGEIDEGIKGKDVLMVGGLRDTVW
;
A
#
# COMPACT_ATOMS: atom_id res chain seq x y z
N MET A 1 -19.81 14.95 -11.67
CA MET A 1 -20.00 13.53 -11.31
C MET A 1 -19.57 12.74 -12.52
N MET A 2 -18.33 12.29 -12.56
CA MET A 2 -17.91 11.25 -13.52
C MET A 2 -18.67 9.99 -13.11
N GLY A 3 -19.32 9.34 -14.08
CA GLY A 3 -20.05 8.10 -13.82
C GLY A 3 -19.11 7.04 -13.27
N ASP A 4 -19.68 6.09 -12.54
CA ASP A 4 -18.99 4.87 -12.09
C ASP A 4 -18.50 4.11 -13.33
N GLU A 5 -17.33 4.49 -13.85
CA GLU A 5 -16.57 3.69 -14.81
C GLU A 5 -16.13 2.41 -14.10
N GLU A 6 -16.17 1.32 -14.85
CA GLU A 6 -15.74 -0.02 -14.44
C GLU A 6 -14.42 0.06 -13.66
N ILE A 7 -14.37 -0.57 -12.48
CA ILE A 7 -13.18 -0.55 -11.63
C ILE A 7 -12.01 -1.09 -12.47
N PRO A 8 -10.98 -0.28 -12.77
CA PRO A 8 -9.87 -0.72 -13.58
C PRO A 8 -9.17 -1.86 -12.86
N LEU A 9 -9.14 -3.01 -13.53
CA LEU A 9 -8.47 -4.21 -13.07
C LEU A 9 -7.04 -4.24 -13.62
N PRO A 10 -6.13 -4.93 -12.93
CA PRO A 10 -4.87 -5.35 -13.53
C PRO A 10 -5.08 -5.89 -14.95
N ASN A 11 -4.33 -5.35 -15.90
CA ASN A 11 -4.41 -5.71 -17.33
C ASN A 11 -3.13 -6.42 -17.82
N LYS A 12 -2.16 -6.58 -16.92
CA LYS A 12 -0.89 -7.27 -17.14
C LYS A 12 -0.53 -8.13 -15.94
N GLU A 13 0.27 -9.13 -16.21
CA GLU A 13 0.95 -9.95 -15.20
C GLU A 13 2.42 -10.12 -15.58
N TYR A 14 3.28 -10.25 -14.57
CA TYR A 14 4.70 -10.53 -14.76
C TYR A 14 5.25 -11.36 -13.60
N THR A 15 5.95 -12.43 -13.93
CA THR A 15 6.63 -13.29 -12.97
C THR A 15 8.07 -12.86 -12.81
N ILE A 16 8.43 -12.45 -11.61
CA ILE A 16 9.78 -12.00 -11.28
C ILE A 16 10.77 -13.15 -11.42
N PRO A 17 11.80 -13.03 -12.27
CA PRO A 17 12.88 -13.99 -12.33
C PRO A 17 13.62 -14.03 -10.98
N GLY A 18 13.80 -15.22 -10.41
CA GLY A 18 14.50 -15.43 -9.15
C GLY A 18 13.58 -15.79 -7.99
N THR A 19 12.60 -14.93 -7.68
CA THR A 19 11.63 -15.22 -6.60
C THR A 19 10.45 -16.06 -7.07
N GLY A 20 10.12 -16.00 -8.37
CA GLY A 20 8.97 -16.70 -8.94
C GLY A 20 7.62 -16.08 -8.57
N HIS A 21 7.61 -14.91 -7.91
CA HIS A 21 6.39 -14.18 -7.62
C HIS A 21 5.81 -13.58 -8.90
N THR A 22 4.55 -13.91 -9.21
CA THR A 22 3.75 -13.24 -10.23
C THR A 22 3.04 -12.03 -9.62
N TYR A 23 3.23 -10.86 -10.25
CA TYR A 23 2.52 -9.62 -9.93
C TYR A 23 1.43 -9.36 -10.96
N ALA A 24 0.24 -9.02 -10.50
CA ALA A 24 -0.83 -8.43 -11.30
C ALA A 24 -0.73 -6.90 -11.20
N TYR A 25 -0.79 -6.20 -12.33
CA TYR A 25 -0.69 -4.74 -12.36
C TYR A 25 -1.46 -4.10 -13.51
N ILE A 26 -1.85 -2.84 -13.31
CA ILE A 26 -2.34 -1.96 -14.35
C ILE A 26 -1.14 -1.32 -15.03
N TYR A 27 -1.04 -1.45 -16.35
CA TYR A 27 -0.04 -0.76 -17.14
C TYR A 27 -0.62 -0.06 -18.35
N HIS A 28 -0.22 1.19 -18.54
CA HIS A 28 -0.43 1.97 -19.75
C HIS A 28 0.85 2.75 -20.06
N PRO A 29 1.42 2.63 -21.27
CA PRO A 29 2.64 3.34 -21.62
C PRO A 29 2.39 4.85 -21.74
N ALA A 30 3.39 5.64 -21.38
CA ALA A 30 3.34 7.09 -21.56
C ALA A 30 3.31 7.49 -23.04
N LYS A 31 2.57 8.57 -23.35
CA LYS A 31 2.53 9.18 -24.69
C LYS A 31 3.74 10.08 -24.93
N GLU A 32 4.02 10.38 -26.20
CA GLU A 32 5.01 11.40 -26.56
C GLU A 32 4.58 12.78 -26.01
N ASP A 33 5.53 13.56 -25.49
CA ASP A 33 5.31 14.90 -24.97
C ASP A 33 5.35 15.92 -26.11
N GLU A 34 4.17 16.14 -26.70
CA GLU A 34 3.95 17.12 -27.78
C GLU A 34 4.25 18.57 -27.38
N GLY A 35 4.49 18.86 -26.09
CA GLY A 35 4.80 20.20 -25.57
C GLY A 35 6.30 20.48 -25.36
N SER A 36 7.20 19.52 -25.62
CA SER A 36 8.64 19.72 -25.44
C SER A 36 9.25 20.46 -26.66
N ASN A 37 9.62 21.73 -26.47
CA ASN A 37 10.29 22.55 -27.50
C ASN A 37 11.74 22.12 -27.83
N GLU A 38 12.24 21.05 -27.20
CA GLU A 38 13.61 20.55 -27.37
C GLU A 38 13.66 19.37 -28.35
N GLY A 39 13.36 19.59 -29.64
CA GLY A 39 13.85 18.81 -30.80
C GLY A 39 13.85 17.27 -30.79
N GLY A 40 13.24 16.62 -29.79
CA GLY A 40 13.34 15.20 -29.48
C GLY A 40 12.06 14.76 -28.81
N LYS A 41 11.51 13.64 -29.28
CA LYS A 41 10.27 13.03 -28.78
C LYS A 41 10.46 12.52 -27.36
N LYS A 42 10.45 13.40 -26.34
CA LYS A 42 10.49 12.98 -24.94
C LYS A 42 9.12 12.39 -24.59
N LYS A 43 9.05 11.20 -23.98
CA LYS A 43 7.77 10.68 -23.44
C LYS A 43 7.40 11.43 -22.16
N LYS A 44 6.10 11.51 -21.85
CA LYS A 44 5.65 11.90 -20.51
C LYS A 44 6.18 10.92 -19.45
N ALA A 45 6.24 11.36 -18.19
CA ALA A 45 6.63 10.51 -17.08
C ALA A 45 5.67 9.32 -16.89
N THR A 46 6.20 8.22 -16.37
CA THR A 46 5.38 7.10 -15.87
C THR A 46 5.11 7.32 -14.39
N LEU A 47 3.83 7.26 -14.02
CA LEU A 47 3.40 7.34 -12.63
C LEU A 47 3.34 5.93 -12.05
N LEU A 48 4.18 5.65 -11.05
CA LEU A 48 4.17 4.41 -10.29
C LEU A 48 3.28 4.59 -9.05
N TRP A 49 2.16 3.86 -8.98
CA TRP A 49 1.17 3.99 -7.91
C TRP A 49 1.21 2.78 -6.98
N LEU A 50 1.58 2.99 -5.72
CA LEU A 50 1.72 1.91 -4.72
C LEU A 50 0.64 2.08 -3.65
N HIS A 51 -0.33 1.16 -3.66
CA HIS A 51 -1.45 1.16 -2.71
C HIS A 51 -0.99 0.71 -1.30
N GLY A 52 -1.91 0.75 -0.33
CA GLY A 52 -1.66 0.34 1.04
C GLY A 52 -2.56 -0.80 1.53
N PHE A 53 -2.76 -0.87 2.83
CA PHE A 53 -3.65 -1.82 3.48
C PHE A 53 -4.99 -1.18 3.86
N PRO A 54 -6.12 -1.89 3.71
CA PRO A 54 -6.34 -3.09 2.91
C PRO A 54 -6.91 -2.67 1.55
N SER A 55 -6.05 -2.39 0.58
CA SER A 55 -6.48 -2.01 -0.77
C SER A 55 -5.73 -2.82 -1.84
N THR A 56 -6.03 -2.53 -3.10
CA THR A 56 -5.36 -3.03 -4.30
C THR A 56 -5.07 -1.84 -5.23
N SER A 57 -4.55 -2.09 -6.42
CA SER A 57 -4.39 -1.06 -7.46
C SER A 57 -5.69 -0.30 -7.79
N ALA A 58 -6.86 -0.89 -7.52
CA ALA A 58 -8.18 -0.27 -7.66
C ALA A 58 -8.42 0.95 -6.76
N GLU A 59 -7.58 1.19 -5.76
CA GLU A 59 -7.60 2.42 -4.95
C GLU A 59 -7.47 3.67 -5.83
N TRP A 60 -6.71 3.56 -6.92
CA TRP A 60 -6.35 4.66 -7.81
C TRP A 60 -7.34 4.88 -8.97
N ARG A 61 -8.47 4.15 -8.98
CA ARG A 61 -9.45 4.15 -10.09
C ARG A 61 -9.97 5.54 -10.47
N ASN A 62 -10.05 6.45 -9.51
CA ASN A 62 -10.54 7.82 -9.77
C ASN A 62 -9.46 8.73 -10.36
N GLN A 63 -8.17 8.40 -10.14
CA GLN A 63 -7.04 9.20 -10.60
C GLN A 63 -6.53 8.72 -11.96
N ILE A 64 -6.54 7.41 -12.21
CA ILE A 64 -5.97 6.80 -13.42
C ILE A 64 -6.55 7.41 -14.71
N PRO A 65 -7.89 7.51 -14.91
CA PRO A 65 -8.45 8.07 -16.15
C PRO A 65 -8.01 9.51 -16.40
N TYR A 66 -7.93 10.32 -15.34
CA TYR A 66 -7.48 11.71 -15.43
C TYR A 66 -6.04 11.80 -15.94
N PHE A 67 -5.10 11.06 -15.33
CA PHE A 67 -3.69 11.12 -15.74
C PHE A 67 -3.42 10.48 -17.12
N LEU A 68 -4.17 9.43 -17.47
CA LEU A 68 -4.15 8.86 -18.83
C LEU A 68 -4.63 9.88 -19.88
N SER A 69 -5.66 10.67 -19.57
CA SER A 69 -6.14 11.73 -20.47
C SER A 69 -5.09 12.80 -20.75
N LEU A 70 -4.18 13.04 -19.79
CA LEU A 70 -3.05 13.95 -19.91
C LEU A 70 -1.80 13.31 -20.56
N GLY A 71 -1.86 12.03 -20.91
CA GLY A 71 -0.79 11.33 -21.61
C GLY A 71 0.32 10.75 -20.74
N TYR A 72 0.17 10.78 -19.41
CA TYR A 72 1.12 10.10 -18.51
C TYR A 72 1.03 8.58 -18.64
N GLY A 73 2.17 7.91 -18.43
CA GLY A 73 2.18 6.46 -18.25
C GLY A 73 1.65 6.10 -16.86
N ILE A 74 1.09 4.92 -16.72
CA ILE A 74 0.60 4.38 -15.45
C ILE A 74 1.21 3.01 -15.24
N LEU A 75 1.77 2.77 -14.06
CA LEU A 75 2.08 1.45 -13.53
C LEU A 75 1.53 1.38 -12.11
N ALA A 76 0.52 0.55 -11.88
CA ALA A 76 -0.09 0.37 -10.55
C ALA A 76 -0.20 -1.13 -10.24
N PRO A 77 0.75 -1.70 -9.49
CA PRO A 77 0.71 -3.10 -9.11
C PRO A 77 -0.23 -3.32 -7.93
N ASP A 78 -0.88 -4.48 -7.91
CA ASP A 78 -1.29 -5.09 -6.66
C ASP A 78 -0.02 -5.54 -5.94
N LEU A 79 0.21 -5.03 -4.73
CA LEU A 79 1.42 -5.32 -3.98
C LEU A 79 1.47 -6.80 -3.54
N LEU A 80 2.66 -7.28 -3.16
CA LEU A 80 2.83 -8.65 -2.67
C LEU A 80 1.85 -8.97 -1.55
N GLY A 81 1.12 -10.09 -1.67
CA GLY A 81 0.08 -10.47 -0.74
C GLY A 81 -1.34 -9.99 -1.09
N TYR A 82 -1.52 -9.13 -2.10
CA TYR A 82 -2.80 -8.52 -2.44
C TYR A 82 -3.33 -8.94 -3.81
N GLY A 83 -4.65 -8.80 -4.01
CA GLY A 83 -5.31 -8.85 -5.32
C GLY A 83 -4.90 -10.04 -6.19
N GLY A 84 -4.50 -9.79 -7.44
CA GLY A 84 -4.01 -10.83 -8.35
C GLY A 84 -2.55 -11.25 -8.12
N THR A 85 -1.82 -10.57 -7.25
CA THR A 85 -0.40 -10.83 -6.99
C THR A 85 -0.20 -12.03 -6.05
N SER A 86 0.96 -12.66 -6.18
CA SER A 86 1.44 -13.76 -5.35
C SER A 86 1.29 -13.47 -3.85
N LYS A 87 0.95 -14.50 -3.08
CA LYS A 87 0.58 -14.40 -1.65
C LYS A 87 1.50 -15.26 -0.76
N PRO A 88 2.83 -15.04 -0.77
CA PRO A 88 3.71 -15.81 0.09
C PRO A 88 3.38 -15.55 1.57
N LEU A 89 3.40 -16.60 2.39
CA LEU A 89 3.27 -16.51 3.84
C LEU A 89 4.63 -16.49 4.56
N ASP A 90 5.73 -16.60 3.80
CA ASP A 90 7.06 -16.35 4.35
C ASP A 90 7.28 -14.84 4.49
N ILE A 91 7.40 -14.38 5.74
CA ILE A 91 7.68 -13.00 6.10
C ILE A 91 8.96 -12.44 5.45
N ASN A 92 9.94 -13.29 5.12
CA ASN A 92 11.17 -12.86 4.48
C ASN A 92 10.95 -12.36 3.03
N ALA A 93 9.85 -12.76 2.39
CA ALA A 93 9.46 -12.21 1.10
C ALA A 93 9.12 -10.71 1.17
N TYR A 94 8.78 -10.19 2.36
CA TYR A 94 8.34 -8.81 2.58
C TYR A 94 9.48 -7.87 3.04
N VAL A 95 10.75 -8.29 2.88
CA VAL A 95 11.91 -7.43 3.09
C VAL A 95 11.90 -6.29 2.06
N GLY A 96 12.13 -5.06 2.53
CA GLY A 96 11.91 -3.85 1.74
C GLY A 96 12.83 -3.74 0.54
N LYS A 97 14.10 -4.18 0.71
CA LYS A 97 15.08 -4.29 -0.36
C LYS A 97 14.63 -5.26 -1.46
N SER A 98 14.17 -6.45 -1.07
CA SER A 98 13.67 -7.47 -2.02
C SER A 98 12.43 -6.96 -2.77
N MET A 99 11.40 -6.47 -2.06
CA MET A 99 10.20 -5.94 -2.70
C MET A 99 10.50 -4.76 -3.63
N ALA A 100 11.42 -3.87 -3.25
CA ALA A 100 11.85 -2.77 -4.11
C ALA A 100 12.52 -3.27 -5.41
N ALA A 101 13.34 -4.31 -5.32
CA ALA A 101 13.94 -4.95 -6.49
C ALA A 101 12.88 -5.59 -7.41
N GLU A 102 11.84 -6.23 -6.84
CA GLU A 102 10.75 -6.82 -7.62
C GLU A 102 9.96 -5.77 -8.40
N ILE A 103 9.56 -4.65 -7.76
CA ILE A 103 8.87 -3.56 -8.48
C ILE A 103 9.77 -2.93 -9.55
N THR A 104 11.07 -2.81 -9.27
CA THR A 104 12.05 -2.30 -10.26
C THR A 104 12.15 -3.23 -11.46
N ALA A 105 12.11 -4.55 -11.25
CA ALA A 105 12.10 -5.53 -12.34
C ALA A 105 10.83 -5.44 -13.21
N ILE A 106 9.67 -5.07 -12.65
CA ILE A 106 8.45 -4.80 -13.44
C ILE A 106 8.65 -3.55 -14.31
N LEU A 107 9.25 -2.48 -13.76
CA LEU A 107 9.58 -1.28 -14.53
C LEU A 107 10.54 -1.61 -15.69
N ASP A 108 11.54 -2.45 -15.44
CA ASP A 108 12.50 -2.91 -16.47
C ASP A 108 11.80 -3.75 -17.54
N HIS A 109 10.91 -4.66 -17.13
CA HIS A 109 10.14 -5.49 -18.05
C HIS A 109 9.31 -4.67 -19.03
N GLU A 110 8.68 -3.59 -18.56
CA GLU A 110 7.84 -2.72 -19.37
C GLU A 110 8.64 -1.64 -20.13
N GLY A 111 9.98 -1.65 -20.02
CA GLY A 111 10.87 -0.71 -20.71
C GLY A 111 10.74 0.73 -20.21
N VAL A 112 10.48 0.90 -18.91
CA VAL A 112 10.36 2.22 -18.27
C VAL A 112 11.75 2.71 -17.83
N ASP A 113 12.43 3.38 -18.76
CA ASP A 113 13.78 3.90 -18.59
C ASP A 113 13.78 5.37 -18.10
N GLY A 114 13.90 5.57 -16.79
CA GLY A 114 13.98 6.91 -16.16
C GLY A 114 12.70 7.75 -16.29
N ASP A 115 12.61 8.83 -15.51
CA ASP A 115 11.43 9.71 -15.42
C ASP A 115 10.17 9.04 -14.83
N VAL A 116 10.37 8.30 -13.73
CA VAL A 116 9.28 7.75 -12.91
C VAL A 116 8.91 8.73 -11.81
N VAL A 117 7.61 8.99 -11.64
CA VAL A 117 7.06 9.66 -10.46
C VAL A 117 6.46 8.60 -9.55
N GLY A 118 7.01 8.43 -8.37
CA GLY A 118 6.49 7.48 -7.38
C GLY A 118 5.39 8.11 -6.54
N ILE A 119 4.23 7.47 -6.46
CA ILE A 119 3.05 7.92 -5.72
C ILE A 119 2.61 6.77 -4.83
N ALA A 120 2.48 7.01 -3.54
CA ALA A 120 2.18 5.92 -2.62
C ALA A 120 1.31 6.33 -1.43
N HIS A 121 0.51 5.37 -0.95
CA HIS A 121 -0.38 5.50 0.20
C HIS A 121 -0.13 4.39 1.24
N ASP A 122 -0.21 4.72 2.53
CA ASP A 122 -0.09 3.77 3.66
C ASP A 122 1.15 2.86 3.51
N TRP A 123 1.07 1.52 3.50
CA TRP A 123 2.23 0.63 3.33
C TRP A 123 2.97 0.79 2.01
N GLY A 124 2.30 1.29 0.96
CA GLY A 124 2.95 1.67 -0.28
C GLY A 124 4.03 2.73 -0.05
N THR A 125 3.85 3.63 0.93
CA THR A 125 4.85 4.67 1.27
C THR A 125 6.13 4.07 1.83
N TYR A 126 6.01 3.00 2.60
CA TYR A 126 7.15 2.24 3.09
C TYR A 126 7.93 1.64 1.91
N LEU A 127 7.22 0.99 0.98
CA LEU A 127 7.85 0.43 -0.22
C LEU A 127 8.47 1.52 -1.10
N LEU A 128 7.78 2.65 -1.31
CA LEU A 128 8.31 3.78 -2.07
C LEU A 128 9.58 4.35 -1.43
N SER A 129 9.62 4.40 -0.09
CA SER A 129 10.81 4.82 0.64
C SER A 129 12.00 3.90 0.32
N ARG A 130 11.79 2.58 0.27
CA ARG A 130 12.84 1.60 -0.07
C ARG A 130 13.21 1.61 -1.54
N LEU A 131 12.25 1.77 -2.45
CA LEU A 131 12.50 2.04 -3.86
C LEU A 131 13.40 3.27 -4.05
N SER A 132 13.07 4.39 -3.40
CA SER A 132 13.88 5.61 -3.49
C SER A 132 15.28 5.48 -2.87
N THR A 133 15.43 4.57 -1.90
CA THR A 133 16.71 4.29 -1.21
C THR A 133 17.63 3.42 -2.07
N PHE A 134 17.11 2.34 -2.66
CA PHE A 134 17.91 1.34 -3.38
C PHE A 134 17.95 1.54 -4.90
N HIS A 135 16.94 2.22 -5.46
CA HIS A 135 16.76 2.44 -6.91
C HIS A 135 16.40 3.91 -7.17
N GLY A 136 17.02 4.81 -6.41
CA GLY A 136 16.68 6.23 -6.40
C GLY A 136 16.96 6.95 -7.72
N ASP A 137 17.81 6.41 -8.59
CA ASP A 137 18.09 6.91 -9.94
C ASP A 137 16.88 6.81 -10.89
N ARG A 138 15.92 5.94 -10.57
CA ARG A 138 14.68 5.76 -11.36
C ARG A 138 13.69 6.91 -11.19
N PHE A 139 13.72 7.58 -10.05
CA PHE A 139 12.64 8.48 -9.62
C PHE A 139 13.02 9.95 -9.75
N THR A 140 12.19 10.73 -10.43
CA THR A 140 12.34 12.19 -10.56
C THR A 140 11.56 12.95 -9.48
N LYS A 141 10.41 12.42 -9.06
CA LYS A 141 9.55 13.00 -8.01
C LYS A 141 8.90 11.92 -7.17
N LEU A 142 8.56 12.27 -5.93
CA LEU A 142 7.93 11.35 -4.98
C LEU A 142 6.73 12.01 -4.30
N VAL A 143 5.65 11.25 -4.16
CA VAL A 143 4.42 11.65 -3.47
C VAL A 143 4.11 10.61 -2.40
N PHE A 144 4.05 11.05 -1.15
CA PHE A 144 3.70 10.24 0.01
C PHE A 144 2.33 10.67 0.54
N MET A 145 1.43 9.71 0.76
CA MET A 145 0.06 9.95 1.21
C MET A 145 -0.20 9.20 2.51
N SER A 146 -0.81 9.87 3.49
CA SER A 146 -1.05 9.39 4.88
C SER A 146 0.24 9.20 5.69
N VAL A 147 1.19 8.39 5.21
CA VAL A 147 2.43 8.05 5.92
C VAL A 147 3.64 8.75 5.27
N PRO A 148 4.52 9.42 6.03
CA PRO A 148 5.68 10.11 5.47
C PRO A 148 6.78 9.14 5.04
N PHE A 149 7.81 9.67 4.35
CA PHE A 149 9.02 8.92 4.02
C PHE A 149 9.61 8.21 5.27
N GLY A 150 9.80 6.90 5.15
CA GLY A 150 10.42 6.08 6.17
C GLY A 150 11.93 6.05 6.00
N ARG A 151 12.69 6.64 6.92
CA ARG A 151 14.16 6.59 6.92
C ARG A 151 14.68 5.14 6.93
N PRO A 152 15.67 4.78 6.10
CA PRO A 152 16.29 3.45 6.16
C PRO A 152 17.06 3.22 7.47
N GLY A 153 17.15 1.96 7.87
CA GLY A 153 17.94 1.53 9.02
C GLY A 153 17.31 1.81 10.38
N VAL A 154 16.09 2.33 10.44
CA VAL A 154 15.39 2.64 11.70
C VAL A 154 14.63 1.41 12.19
N LYS A 155 14.92 0.99 13.42
CA LYS A 155 14.13 -0.02 14.12
C LYS A 155 12.85 0.63 14.66
N GLY A 156 11.70 0.19 14.17
CA GLY A 156 10.40 0.60 14.68
C GLY A 156 10.09 -0.03 16.05
N ASP A 157 9.34 0.69 16.88
CA ASP A 157 8.87 0.19 18.17
C ASP A 157 7.40 0.59 18.39
N VAL A 158 6.51 -0.27 17.92
CA VAL A 158 5.06 -0.08 18.05
C VAL A 158 4.62 -0.09 19.51
N HIS A 159 5.31 -0.84 20.39
CA HIS A 159 4.97 -0.87 21.81
C HIS A 159 5.28 0.47 22.47
N ALA A 160 6.45 1.07 22.21
CA ALA A 160 6.79 2.39 22.70
C ALA A 160 5.85 3.49 22.16
N ILE A 161 5.44 3.41 20.89
CA ILE A 161 4.45 4.34 20.32
C ILE A 161 3.11 4.21 21.04
N ASN A 162 2.64 2.98 21.27
CA ASN A 162 1.40 2.74 22.00
C ASN A 162 1.45 3.22 23.45
N GLU A 163 2.56 3.01 24.17
CA GLU A 163 2.75 3.54 25.53
C GLU A 163 2.69 5.07 25.58
N LYS A 164 3.25 5.75 24.58
CA LYS A 164 3.20 7.20 24.48
C LYS A 164 1.79 7.70 24.15
N THR A 165 1.15 7.11 23.16
CA THR A 165 -0.13 7.57 22.61
C THR A 165 -1.30 7.25 23.54
N LYS A 166 -1.21 6.17 24.32
CA LYS A 166 -2.16 5.87 25.40
C LYS A 166 -2.32 7.03 26.38
N LYS A 167 -1.25 7.76 26.68
CA LYS A 167 -1.29 8.94 27.56
C LYS A 167 -2.05 10.13 26.96
N LEU A 168 -2.28 10.10 25.64
CA LEU A 168 -3.04 11.10 24.89
C LEU A 168 -4.50 10.67 24.64
N GLY A 169 -4.89 9.46 25.08
CA GLY A 169 -6.28 8.99 25.06
C GLY A 169 -6.43 7.51 24.75
N TYR A 170 -5.62 6.97 23.83
CA TYR A 170 -5.70 5.58 23.37
C TYR A 170 -4.41 5.15 22.66
N GLU A 171 -4.15 3.84 22.59
CA GLU A 171 -3.08 3.28 21.78
C GLU A 171 -3.38 3.48 20.28
N GLN A 172 -2.62 4.32 19.57
CA GLN A 172 -2.87 4.61 18.15
C GLN A 172 -2.59 3.43 17.22
N LEU A 173 -1.62 2.58 17.58
CA LEU A 173 -1.17 1.44 16.77
C LEU A 173 -1.44 0.09 17.47
N GLY A 174 -2.43 0.04 18.37
CA GLY A 174 -2.77 -1.18 19.10
C GLY A 174 -3.23 -2.31 18.17
N TYR A 175 -3.90 -1.97 17.07
CA TYR A 175 -4.30 -2.92 16.03
C TYR A 175 -3.11 -3.63 15.35
N GLN A 176 -1.95 -2.97 15.21
CA GLN A 176 -0.77 -3.58 14.57
C GLN A 176 -0.21 -4.75 15.39
N VAL A 177 -0.33 -4.68 16.72
CA VAL A 177 0.03 -5.80 17.60
C VAL A 177 -0.84 -7.01 17.30
N TRP A 178 -2.15 -6.80 17.14
CA TRP A 178 -3.09 -7.88 16.83
C TRP A 178 -2.88 -8.44 15.41
N PHE A 179 -2.66 -7.57 14.41
CA PHE A 179 -2.37 -7.99 13.04
C PHE A 179 -1.11 -8.86 12.89
N ALA A 180 -0.21 -8.82 13.86
CA ALA A 180 0.96 -9.71 13.87
C ALA A 180 0.68 -11.10 14.48
N GLU A 181 -0.48 -11.32 15.08
CA GLU A 181 -0.90 -12.63 15.60
C GLU A 181 -1.28 -13.59 14.46
N GLU A 182 -1.12 -14.90 14.67
CA GLU A 182 -1.37 -15.91 13.65
C GLU A 182 -2.85 -16.04 13.29
N GLU A 183 -3.76 -15.84 14.24
CA GLU A 183 -5.19 -15.97 13.97
C GLU A 183 -5.84 -14.76 13.29
N ALA A 184 -5.14 -13.63 13.22
CA ALA A 184 -5.75 -12.35 12.86
C ALA A 184 -6.32 -12.35 11.44
N GLY A 185 -5.55 -12.87 10.47
CA GLY A 185 -5.98 -12.90 9.07
C GLY A 185 -7.23 -13.76 8.88
N ASN A 186 -7.26 -14.97 9.44
CA ASN A 186 -8.45 -15.82 9.43
C ASN A 186 -9.68 -15.16 10.10
N ILE A 187 -9.51 -14.49 11.26
CA ILE A 187 -10.63 -13.79 11.92
C ILE A 187 -11.16 -12.65 11.04
N ILE A 188 -10.28 -11.86 10.41
CA ILE A 188 -10.70 -10.79 9.51
C ILE A 188 -11.44 -11.37 8.31
N SER A 189 -10.95 -12.47 7.71
CA SER A 189 -11.63 -13.12 6.58
C SER A 189 -13.03 -13.62 6.96
N GLN A 190 -13.20 -14.20 8.15
CA GLN A 190 -14.51 -14.68 8.64
C GLN A 190 -15.47 -13.53 8.99
N HIS A 191 -14.92 -12.39 9.41
CA HIS A 191 -15.67 -11.19 9.80
C HIS A 191 -15.41 -10.03 8.83
N TRP A 192 -15.36 -10.34 7.52
CA TRP A 192 -14.96 -9.35 6.51
C TRP A 192 -15.90 -8.16 6.44
N GLU A 193 -17.22 -8.37 6.50
CA GLU A 193 -18.21 -7.29 6.45
C GLU A 193 -18.04 -6.25 7.57
N PRO A 194 -18.02 -6.64 8.87
CA PRO A 194 -17.71 -5.71 9.95
C PRO A 194 -16.34 -5.04 9.80
N PHE A 195 -15.34 -5.78 9.34
CA PHE A 195 -14.00 -5.24 9.13
C PHE A 195 -13.99 -4.15 8.06
N PHE A 196 -14.53 -4.44 6.88
CA PHE A 196 -14.61 -3.50 5.76
C PHE A 196 -15.39 -2.24 6.14
N ASN A 197 -16.55 -2.40 6.78
CA ASN A 197 -17.36 -1.27 7.26
C ASN A 197 -16.60 -0.40 8.27
N LEU A 198 -15.80 -1.02 9.14
CA LEU A 198 -15.00 -0.29 10.11
C LEU A 198 -13.77 0.37 9.49
N VAL A 199 -13.13 -0.23 8.49
CA VAL A 199 -11.98 0.34 7.77
C VAL A 199 -12.39 1.52 6.89
N TYR A 200 -13.59 1.49 6.30
CA TYR A 200 -14.12 2.57 5.47
C TYR A 200 -15.32 3.27 6.13
N PRO A 201 -15.17 3.86 7.34
CA PRO A 201 -16.28 4.42 8.06
C PRO A 201 -16.67 5.80 7.51
N SER A 202 -17.95 6.14 7.61
CA SER A 202 -18.45 7.51 7.38
C SER A 202 -17.83 8.53 8.34
N ASN A 203 -17.44 8.07 9.54
CA ASN A 203 -16.83 8.88 10.59
C ASN A 203 -15.57 8.18 11.14
N PRO A 204 -14.35 8.66 10.83
CA PRO A 204 -13.10 8.01 11.23
C PRO A 204 -12.85 8.08 12.75
N GLN A 205 -13.58 8.91 13.51
CA GLN A 205 -13.45 8.95 14.98
C GLN A 205 -13.78 7.61 15.64
N ILE A 206 -14.58 6.74 14.99
CA ILE A 206 -14.86 5.38 15.52
C ILE A 206 -13.60 4.53 15.70
N TRP A 207 -12.52 4.82 14.94
CA TRP A 207 -11.26 4.10 15.09
C TRP A 207 -10.63 4.27 16.47
N THR A 208 -10.82 5.43 17.11
CA THR A 208 -10.27 5.73 18.45
C THR A 208 -10.82 4.82 19.55
N THR A 209 -11.95 4.14 19.29
CA THR A 209 -12.58 3.21 20.23
C THR A 209 -12.55 1.77 19.73
N SER A 210 -12.77 1.56 18.44
CA SER A 210 -13.11 0.25 17.88
C SER A 210 -12.04 -0.33 16.94
N PHE A 211 -11.04 0.45 16.52
CA PHE A 211 -9.97 -0.03 15.62
C PHE A 211 -8.60 0.07 16.30
N ALA A 212 -8.13 1.30 16.53
CA ALA A 212 -6.77 1.60 16.96
C ALA A 212 -6.37 0.98 18.32
N PRO A 213 -7.19 1.07 19.39
CA PRO A 213 -6.78 0.61 20.72
C PRO A 213 -6.51 -0.89 20.78
N LEU A 214 -5.65 -1.30 21.71
CA LEU A 214 -5.25 -2.70 21.85
C LEU A 214 -6.46 -3.63 22.08
N GLY A 215 -6.58 -4.62 21.20
CA GLY A 215 -7.66 -5.62 21.22
C GLY A 215 -9.05 -5.08 20.84
N SER A 216 -9.22 -3.79 20.56
CA SER A 216 -10.53 -3.22 20.21
C SER A 216 -11.03 -3.76 18.87
N LEU A 217 -10.17 -3.86 17.87
CA LEU A 217 -10.55 -4.39 16.57
C LEU A 217 -11.07 -5.84 16.65
N LYS A 218 -10.33 -6.75 17.30
CA LYS A 218 -10.77 -8.14 17.53
C LYS A 218 -12.13 -8.19 18.22
N ARG A 219 -12.32 -7.42 19.30
CA ARG A 219 -13.61 -7.34 20.02
C ARG A 219 -14.73 -6.84 19.12
N PHE A 220 -14.47 -5.80 18.33
CA PHE A 220 -15.47 -5.23 17.43
C PHE A 220 -15.91 -6.27 16.39
N LEU A 221 -14.97 -6.95 15.74
CA LEU A 221 -15.29 -7.95 14.71
C LEU A 221 -16.12 -9.12 15.27
N LEU A 222 -15.74 -9.64 16.44
CA LEU A 222 -16.45 -10.75 17.07
C LEU A 222 -17.84 -10.36 17.60
N ALA A 223 -18.07 -9.09 17.90
CA ALA A 223 -19.33 -8.59 18.44
C ALA A 223 -20.32 -8.12 17.37
N ASN A 224 -19.90 -7.96 16.12
CA ASN A 224 -20.71 -7.38 15.06
C ASN A 224 -20.90 -8.35 13.88
N THR A 225 -22.07 -8.26 13.26
CA THR A 225 -22.43 -8.85 11.98
C THR A 225 -22.50 -7.78 10.89
N GLU A 226 -22.72 -8.20 9.65
CA GLU A 226 -23.04 -7.31 8.52
C GLU A 226 -24.15 -6.30 8.89
N GLU A 227 -25.30 -6.79 9.34
CA GLU A 227 -26.46 -5.94 9.64
C GLU A 227 -26.15 -4.93 10.75
N SER A 228 -25.49 -5.35 11.82
CA SER A 228 -25.16 -4.44 12.93
C SER A 228 -24.11 -3.40 12.58
N SER A 229 -23.22 -3.67 11.60
CA SER A 229 -22.12 -2.77 11.23
C SER A 229 -22.41 -1.89 10.00
N LYS A 230 -23.45 -2.20 9.23
CA LYS A 230 -23.86 -1.50 8.00
C LYS A 230 -23.89 0.04 8.13
N HIS A 231 -24.40 0.55 9.25
CA HIS A 231 -24.56 1.99 9.47
C HIS A 231 -23.24 2.75 9.61
N ILE A 232 -22.12 2.03 9.78
CA ILE A 232 -20.78 2.61 9.92
C ILE A 232 -20.22 2.97 8.54
N LEU A 233 -20.50 2.16 7.52
CA LEU A 233 -19.92 2.28 6.18
C LEU A 233 -20.13 3.68 5.59
N ALA A 234 -19.09 4.23 4.99
CA ALA A 234 -19.15 5.50 4.32
C ALA A 234 -20.13 5.49 3.12
N PRO A 235 -21.00 6.50 2.98
CA PRO A 235 -22.03 6.52 1.94
C PRO A 235 -21.48 6.71 0.51
N TRP A 236 -20.20 7.05 0.36
CA TRP A 236 -19.51 7.19 -0.93
C TRP A 236 -18.82 5.90 -1.39
N ILE A 237 -18.91 4.81 -0.63
CA ILE A 237 -18.47 3.50 -1.08
C ILE A 237 -19.61 2.86 -1.88
N SER A 238 -19.38 2.67 -3.18
CA SER A 238 -20.34 1.99 -4.04
C SER A 238 -20.39 0.48 -3.74
N THR A 239 -21.51 -0.15 -4.11
CA THR A 239 -21.67 -1.61 -3.99
C THR A 239 -20.60 -2.32 -4.81
N GLU A 240 -20.32 -1.84 -6.01
CA GLU A 240 -19.32 -2.40 -6.92
C GLU A 240 -17.91 -2.35 -6.31
N ALA A 241 -17.55 -1.25 -5.64
CA ALA A 241 -16.25 -1.11 -4.98
C ALA A 241 -16.13 -2.08 -3.79
N LYS A 242 -17.21 -2.26 -3.02
CA LYS A 242 -17.26 -3.20 -1.92
C LYS A 242 -17.16 -4.65 -2.43
N ASP A 243 -17.93 -5.02 -3.45
CA ASP A 243 -17.93 -6.36 -4.03
C ASP A 243 -16.57 -6.71 -4.65
N HIS A 244 -15.96 -5.76 -5.37
CA HIS A 244 -14.61 -5.91 -5.89
C HIS A 244 -13.59 -6.16 -4.76
N HIS A 245 -13.63 -5.36 -3.70
CA HIS A 245 -12.74 -5.59 -2.55
C HIS A 245 -12.98 -6.97 -1.93
N ARG A 246 -14.24 -7.40 -1.79
CA ARG A 246 -14.58 -8.73 -1.27
C ARG A 246 -13.95 -9.83 -2.10
N GLN A 247 -14.09 -9.74 -3.42
CA GLN A 247 -13.54 -10.68 -4.37
C GLN A 247 -12.00 -10.75 -4.28
N MET A 248 -11.32 -9.61 -4.17
CA MET A 248 -9.86 -9.57 -4.13
C MET A 248 -9.26 -10.11 -2.82
N PHE A 249 -9.95 -9.93 -1.69
CA PHE A 249 -9.41 -10.31 -0.38
C PHE A 249 -9.93 -11.63 0.16
N VAL A 250 -11.15 -12.04 -0.18
CA VAL A 250 -11.76 -13.27 0.36
C VAL A 250 -11.91 -14.33 -0.72
N GLY A 251 -11.88 -13.95 -2.01
CA GLY A 251 -12.11 -14.85 -3.14
C GLY A 251 -13.50 -15.50 -3.10
N GLU A 252 -13.69 -16.57 -3.87
CA GLU A 252 -14.69 -17.58 -3.54
C GLU A 252 -14.19 -18.36 -2.31
N ILE A 253 -15.02 -18.51 -1.28
CA ILE A 253 -14.66 -19.15 -0.01
C ILE A 253 -14.04 -20.53 -0.27
N GLY A 254 -12.71 -20.65 -0.15
CA GLY A 254 -12.00 -21.93 -0.23
C GLY A 254 -10.67 -21.99 -1.01
N GLU A 255 -10.31 -21.00 -1.82
CA GLU A 255 -9.12 -21.08 -2.70
C GLU A 255 -7.95 -20.17 -2.28
N GLY A 256 -7.50 -20.27 -1.02
CA GLY A 256 -6.28 -19.56 -0.58
C GLY A 256 -6.39 -18.02 -0.56
N GLY A 257 -7.61 -17.48 -0.61
CA GLY A 257 -7.93 -16.09 -0.33
C GLY A 257 -7.96 -15.80 1.18
N GLY A 258 -7.72 -14.54 1.57
CA GLY A 258 -7.83 -14.08 2.94
C GLY A 258 -6.84 -12.95 3.28
N TYR A 259 -6.82 -12.59 4.56
CA TYR A 259 -5.94 -11.53 5.08
C TYR A 259 -4.57 -12.02 5.55
N ASP A 260 -4.28 -13.32 5.55
CA ASP A 260 -3.02 -13.84 6.08
C ASP A 260 -1.80 -13.27 5.33
N ALA A 261 -1.84 -13.23 4.00
CA ALA A 261 -0.75 -12.65 3.20
C ALA A 261 -0.68 -11.11 3.29
N PRO A 262 -1.78 -10.34 3.17
CA PRO A 262 -1.77 -8.91 3.46
C PRO A 262 -1.18 -8.54 4.83
N LEU A 263 -1.46 -9.34 5.87
CA LEU A 263 -0.96 -9.10 7.22
C LEU A 263 0.55 -9.40 7.39
N MET A 264 1.20 -10.02 6.41
CA MET A 264 2.66 -10.18 6.43
C MET A 264 3.39 -8.83 6.43
N TRP A 265 2.79 -7.78 5.85
CA TRP A 265 3.30 -6.40 5.94
C TRP A 265 3.41 -5.92 7.39
N TYR A 266 2.39 -6.19 8.21
CA TYR A 266 2.39 -5.85 9.64
C TYR A 266 3.32 -6.74 10.44
N LYS A 267 3.32 -8.07 10.21
CA LYS A 267 4.26 -9.00 10.88
C LYS A 267 5.71 -8.56 10.62
N ARG A 268 6.02 -8.17 9.38
CA ARG A 268 7.31 -7.62 8.97
C ARG A 268 7.60 -6.28 9.65
N GLY A 269 6.63 -5.37 9.69
CA GLY A 269 6.76 -4.07 10.37
C GLY A 269 7.10 -4.21 11.86
N MET A 270 6.38 -5.10 12.56
CA MET A 270 6.60 -5.39 13.98
C MET A 270 8.00 -5.93 14.27
N LYS A 271 8.60 -6.68 13.33
CA LYS A 271 9.99 -7.17 13.44
C LYS A 271 11.03 -6.21 12.86
N SER A 272 10.59 -5.09 12.26
CA SER A 272 11.45 -4.16 11.51
C SER A 272 12.32 -4.84 10.45
N LEU A 273 11.82 -5.90 9.80
CA LEU A 273 12.68 -6.78 8.99
C LEU A 273 13.46 -6.01 7.88
N GLY A 274 14.77 -6.22 7.86
CA GLY A 274 15.73 -5.54 6.97
C GLY A 274 16.44 -4.31 7.57
N TRP A 275 16.03 -3.84 8.76
CA TRP A 275 16.59 -2.60 9.34
C TRP A 275 18.09 -2.69 9.66
N GLU A 276 18.61 -3.85 10.06
CA GLU A 276 20.05 -4.02 10.39
C GLU A 276 20.91 -3.90 9.12
N GLU A 277 20.53 -4.61 8.05
CA GLU A 277 21.21 -4.51 6.75
C GLU A 277 21.19 -3.06 6.24
N GLU A 278 20.03 -2.40 6.29
CA GLU A 278 19.90 -0.99 5.91
C GLU A 278 20.82 -0.09 6.75
N ARG A 279 20.94 -0.36 8.06
CA ARG A 279 21.83 0.41 8.95
C ARG A 279 23.29 0.22 8.57
N GLU A 280 23.72 -1.01 8.32
CA GLU A 280 25.09 -1.28 7.92
C GLU A 280 25.42 -0.68 6.54
N MET A 281 24.48 -0.71 5.59
CA MET A 281 24.64 -0.05 4.29
C MET A 281 24.79 1.47 4.42
N LEU A 282 24.06 2.10 5.36
CA LEU A 282 24.23 3.52 5.68
C LEU A 282 25.63 3.80 6.25
N ASP A 283 26.09 2.97 7.19
CA ASP A 283 27.40 3.14 7.82
C ASP A 283 28.55 2.97 6.80
N ARG A 284 28.34 2.14 5.77
CA ARG A 284 29.27 1.98 4.62
C ARG A 284 29.11 3.04 3.54
N GLY A 285 28.10 3.90 3.59
CA GLY A 285 27.82 4.92 2.58
C GLY A 285 27.30 4.37 1.25
N GLU A 286 26.72 3.17 1.25
CA GLU A 286 26.15 2.51 0.06
C GLU A 286 24.74 3.03 -0.29
N ILE A 287 24.04 3.58 0.70
CA ILE A 287 22.73 4.20 0.54
C ILE A 287 22.67 5.53 1.29
N ASP A 288 21.75 6.40 0.89
CA ASP A 288 21.49 7.65 1.57
C ASP A 288 20.41 7.51 2.66
N GLU A 289 20.56 8.28 3.73
CA GLU A 289 19.57 8.32 4.82
C GLU A 289 18.26 9.03 4.47
N GLY A 290 18.23 9.73 3.34
CA GLY A 290 17.12 10.58 2.96
C GLY A 290 17.03 10.77 1.46
N ILE A 291 16.00 11.50 1.04
CA ILE A 291 15.69 11.71 -0.36
C ILE A 291 16.49 12.91 -0.89
N LYS A 292 17.75 12.68 -1.29
CA LYS A 292 18.60 13.75 -1.83
C LYS A 292 18.22 14.08 -3.27
N GLY A 293 18.06 15.38 -3.55
CA GLY A 293 17.94 15.93 -4.91
C GLY A 293 16.64 15.60 -5.64
N LYS A 294 15.57 15.21 -4.94
CA LYS A 294 14.26 14.92 -5.55
C LYS A 294 13.19 15.85 -4.99
N ASP A 295 12.23 16.21 -5.84
CA ASP A 295 11.03 16.92 -5.39
C ASP A 295 10.11 15.93 -4.66
N VAL A 296 9.66 16.32 -3.47
CA VAL A 296 8.82 15.48 -2.61
C VAL A 296 7.56 16.23 -2.22
N LEU A 297 6.40 15.60 -2.41
CA LEU A 297 5.10 16.05 -1.91
C LEU A 297 4.61 15.10 -0.82
N MET A 298 4.19 15.67 0.32
CA MET A 298 3.47 14.93 1.37
C MET A 298 2.00 15.36 1.37
N VAL A 299 1.09 14.39 1.34
CA VAL A 299 -0.35 14.60 1.43
C VAL A 299 -0.85 13.94 2.71
N GLY A 300 -1.24 14.76 3.69
CA GLY A 300 -1.82 14.30 4.96
C GLY A 300 -3.32 14.60 5.06
N GLY A 301 -3.99 13.96 6.03
CA GLY A 301 -5.37 14.25 6.39
C GLY A 301 -5.45 15.17 7.62
N LEU A 302 -6.46 16.04 7.68
CA LEU A 302 -6.75 16.85 8.89
C LEU A 302 -7.58 16.09 9.94
N ARG A 303 -8.05 14.88 9.60
CA ARG A 303 -8.94 14.06 10.42
C ARG A 303 -8.46 12.62 10.52
N ASP A 304 -7.17 12.40 10.27
CA ASP A 304 -6.54 11.10 10.53
C ASP A 304 -6.58 10.85 12.04
N THR A 305 -7.00 9.65 12.44
CA THR A 305 -7.15 9.25 13.84
C THR A 305 -6.01 8.34 14.31
N VAL A 306 -5.07 8.03 13.42
CA VAL A 306 -3.90 7.19 13.69
C VAL A 306 -2.60 7.97 13.51
N TRP A 307 -2.56 8.94 12.58
CA TRP A 307 -1.37 9.76 12.26
C TRP A 307 -1.52 11.26 12.53
#